data_AF-A0A9P8Q1W4-F1
#
_entry.id   AF-A0A9P8Q1W4-F1
#
_cell.length_a   1.000
_cell.length_b   1.000
_cell.length_c   1.000
_cell.angle_alpha   90.00
_cell.angle_beta   90.00
_cell.angle_gamma   90.00
#
_symmetry.space_group_name_H-M   'P 1'
#
loop_
_entity.id
_entity.type
_entity.pdbx_description
1 polymer ?
#
loop_
_entity_poly.entity_id
_entity_poly.type
_entity_poly.pdbx_seq_one_letter_code
_entity_poly.pdbx_strand_id
1 'polypeptide(L)'
;STEFDAAREFKEILSLSPVAIFSKSYCPYSKKLKDLLQTSYDITPQPTVVELDLHKFGKELQDYIASVSGRRTVPNLFVNGVSRGGSDEMSALHADNKLLDELSAWGGPKVKVEKINRP
;
A
#
# COMPACT_ATOMS: atom_id res chain seq x y z
N SER A 1 -13.91 10.84 -26.66
CA SER A 1 -13.47 10.69 -25.25
C SER A 1 -12.74 9.37 -25.15
N THR A 2 -11.49 9.37 -24.68
CA THR A 2 -10.83 8.11 -24.30
C THR A 2 -11.46 7.62 -23.00
N GLU A 3 -12.00 6.40 -23.02
CA GLU A 3 -12.58 5.73 -21.85
C GLU A 3 -11.48 5.48 -20.80
N PHE A 4 -11.84 5.52 -19.51
CA PHE A 4 -10.89 5.26 -18.42
C PHE A 4 -10.58 3.77 -18.35
N ASP A 5 -9.28 3.43 -18.35
CA ASP A 5 -8.79 2.06 -18.20
C ASP A 5 -8.19 1.87 -16.80
N ALA A 6 -8.99 1.30 -15.88
CA ALA A 6 -8.58 1.04 -14.51
C ALA A 6 -7.40 0.05 -14.41
N ALA A 7 -7.30 -0.89 -15.36
CA ALA A 7 -6.22 -1.88 -15.37
C ALA A 7 -4.88 -1.24 -15.76
N ARG A 8 -4.89 -0.33 -16.73
CA ARG A 8 -3.72 0.48 -17.10
C ARG A 8 -3.31 1.41 -15.96
N GLU A 9 -4.25 2.18 -15.41
CA GLU A 9 -3.99 3.11 -14.29
C GLU A 9 -3.38 2.36 -13.09
N PHE A 10 -3.93 1.22 -12.71
CA PHE A 10 -3.40 0.39 -11.63
C PHE A 10 -1.96 -0.06 -11.90
N LYS A 11 -1.65 -0.50 -13.13
CA LYS A 11 -0.29 -0.90 -13.51
C LYS A 11 0.67 0.29 -13.48
N GLU A 12 0.24 1.46 -13.95
CA GLU A 12 1.02 2.69 -13.93
C GLU A 12 1.35 3.10 -12.49
N ILE A 13 0.37 3.09 -11.59
CA ILE A 13 0.57 3.35 -10.14
C ILE A 13 1.60 2.39 -9.54
N LEU A 14 1.47 1.08 -9.80
CA LEU A 14 2.41 0.08 -9.29
C LEU A 14 3.80 0.16 -9.92
N SER A 15 3.96 0.88 -11.03
CA SER A 15 5.27 1.11 -11.65
C SER A 15 6.05 2.26 -10.99
N LEU A 16 5.36 3.14 -10.27
CA LEU A 16 5.98 4.29 -9.58
C LEU A 16 6.84 3.86 -8.40
N SER A 17 6.43 2.80 -7.70
CA SER A 17 7.17 2.21 -6.58
C SER A 17 6.78 0.74 -6.40
N PRO A 18 7.72 -0.15 -6.04
CA PRO A 18 7.41 -1.52 -5.63
C PRO A 18 6.48 -1.61 -4.41
N VAL A 19 6.34 -0.53 -3.63
CA VAL A 19 5.40 -0.45 -2.50
C VAL A 19 4.34 0.60 -2.80
N ALA A 20 3.07 0.21 -2.75
CA ALA A 20 1.94 1.13 -2.95
C ALA A 20 0.87 0.94 -1.86
N ILE A 21 0.23 2.04 -1.45
CA ILE A 21 -0.85 2.05 -0.47
C ILE A 21 -2.07 2.67 -1.13
N PHE A 22 -3.08 1.84 -1.39
CA PHE A 22 -4.41 2.36 -1.76
C PHE A 22 -5.17 2.72 -0.49
N SER A 23 -5.56 3.98 -0.40
CA SER A 23 -6.02 4.66 0.80
C SER A 23 -7.31 5.42 0.53
N LYS A 24 -7.88 5.99 1.59
CA LYS A 24 -8.84 7.10 1.51
C LYS A 24 -8.48 8.13 2.55
N SER A 25 -8.57 9.41 2.19
CA SER A 25 -8.05 10.53 2.99
C SER A 25 -8.75 10.64 4.35
N TYR A 26 -10.05 10.33 4.42
CA TYR A 26 -10.86 10.34 5.64
C TYR A 26 -10.80 9.05 6.46
N CYS A 27 -10.21 7.96 5.93
CA CYS A 27 -10.29 6.65 6.57
C CYS A 27 -9.30 6.52 7.73
N PRO A 28 -9.76 6.26 8.96
CA PRO A 28 -8.88 6.17 10.13
C PRO A 28 -7.90 4.98 10.05
N TYR A 29 -8.31 3.85 9.46
CA TYR A 29 -7.42 2.70 9.25
C TYR A 29 -6.33 3.01 8.24
N SER A 30 -6.64 3.78 7.19
CA SER A 30 -5.63 4.21 6.23
C SER A 30 -4.62 5.16 6.86
N LYS A 31 -5.09 6.11 7.67
CA LYS A 31 -4.20 6.96 8.48
C LYS A 31 -3.30 6.11 9.38
N LYS A 32 -3.86 5.15 10.12
CA LYS A 32 -3.10 4.27 11.02
C LYS A 32 -2.00 3.49 10.28
N LEU A 33 -2.30 2.90 9.12
CA LEU A 33 -1.29 2.19 8.33
C LEU A 33 -0.19 3.13 7.83
N LYS A 34 -0.55 4.30 7.28
CA LYS A 34 0.43 5.29 6.80
C LYS A 34 1.33 5.76 7.93
N ASP A 35 0.75 6.10 9.08
CA ASP A 35 1.49 6.53 10.27
C ASP A 35 2.44 5.43 10.77
N LEU A 36 1.97 4.18 10.85
CA LEU A 36 2.81 3.03 11.24
C LEU A 36 4.04 2.92 10.34
N LEU A 37 3.83 2.87 9.03
CA LEU A 37 4.93 2.71 8.07
C LEU A 37 5.89 3.90 8.11
N GLN A 38 5.37 5.14 8.12
CA GLN A 38 6.18 6.36 8.14
C GLN A 38 6.99 6.54 9.42
N THR A 39 6.45 6.14 10.57
CA THR A 39 7.09 6.40 11.88
C THR A 39 8.02 5.29 12.33
N SER A 40 7.79 4.07 11.87
CA SER A 40 8.50 2.87 12.35
C SER A 40 9.49 2.31 11.33
N TYR A 41 9.39 2.68 10.05
CA TYR A 41 10.20 2.09 8.98
C TYR A 41 10.73 3.15 8.02
N ASP A 42 11.99 3.00 7.64
CA ASP A 42 12.56 3.65 6.46
C ASP A 42 12.44 2.69 5.28
N ILE A 43 11.68 3.05 4.26
CA ILE A 43 11.37 2.22 3.09
C ILE A 43 11.87 2.95 1.84
N THR A 44 12.84 2.34 1.17
CA THR A 44 13.43 2.87 -0.07
C THR A 44 13.25 1.86 -1.22
N PRO A 45 12.68 2.28 -2.36
CA PRO A 45 12.15 3.61 -2.68
C PRO A 45 10.86 3.93 -1.89
N GLN A 46 10.52 5.22 -1.80
CA GLN A 46 9.37 5.69 -1.04
C GLN A 46 8.06 5.02 -1.52
N PRO A 47 7.18 4.57 -0.60
CA PRO A 47 5.88 4.04 -0.97
C PRO A 47 5.02 5.07 -1.72
N THR A 48 4.38 4.64 -2.80
CA THR A 48 3.35 5.45 -3.48
C THR A 48 2.05 5.37 -2.68
N VAL A 49 1.41 6.52 -2.41
CA VAL A 49 0.10 6.57 -1.73
C VAL A 49 -0.95 7.10 -2.71
N VAL A 50 -2.05 6.37 -2.87
CA VAL A 50 -3.17 6.77 -3.72
C VAL A 50 -4.42 6.90 -2.88
N GLU A 51 -4.91 8.14 -2.73
CA GLU A 51 -6.16 8.45 -2.05
C GLU A 51 -7.33 8.27 -3.03
N LEU A 52 -8.00 7.12 -2.97
CA LEU A 52 -9.05 6.74 -3.92
C LEU A 52 -10.25 7.68 -3.88
N ASP A 53 -10.55 8.31 -2.75
CA ASP A 53 -11.62 9.31 -2.63
C ASP A 53 -11.31 10.64 -3.32
N LEU A 54 -10.03 10.94 -3.57
CA LEU A 54 -9.58 12.14 -4.29
C LEU A 54 -9.24 11.84 -5.75
N HIS A 55 -9.17 10.56 -6.12
CA HIS A 55 -8.90 10.14 -7.48
C HIS A 55 -10.17 10.29 -8.36
N LYS A 56 -10.02 10.92 -9.54
CA LYS A 56 -11.14 11.21 -10.46
C LYS A 56 -12.00 9.98 -10.78
N PHE A 57 -11.37 8.83 -10.94
CA PHE A 57 -12.00 7.54 -11.23
C PHE A 57 -11.79 6.54 -10.08
N GLY A 58 -11.80 7.05 -8.86
CA GLY A 58 -11.44 6.29 -7.67
C GLY A 58 -12.33 5.08 -7.40
N LYS A 59 -13.62 5.16 -7.76
CA LYS A 59 -14.55 4.04 -7.60
C LYS A 59 -14.21 2.90 -8.57
N GLU A 60 -14.03 3.22 -9.85
CA GLU A 60 -13.67 2.28 -10.90
C GLU A 60 -12.33 1.61 -10.61
N LEU A 61 -11.36 2.41 -10.14
CA LEU A 61 -10.06 1.90 -9.71
C LEU A 61 -10.19 0.98 -8.49
N GLN A 62 -10.99 1.35 -7.48
CA GLN A 62 -11.25 0.50 -6.30
C GLN A 62 -11.92 -0.83 -6.67
N ASP A 63 -12.91 -0.80 -7.57
CA ASP A 63 -13.60 -1.99 -8.05
C ASP A 63 -12.63 -2.93 -8.81
N TYR A 64 -11.74 -2.37 -9.63
CA TYR A 64 -10.68 -3.15 -10.29
C TYR A 64 -9.66 -3.72 -9.28
N ILE A 65 -9.18 -2.93 -8.32
CA ILE A 65 -8.27 -3.40 -7.26
C ILE A 65 -8.90 -4.57 -6.50
N ALA A 66 -10.20 -4.47 -6.19
CA ALA A 66 -10.92 -5.53 -5.50
C ALA A 66 -10.99 -6.83 -6.33
N SER A 67 -11.17 -6.74 -7.65
CA SER A 67 -11.24 -7.91 -8.52
C SER A 67 -9.91 -8.65 -8.64
N VAL A 68 -8.78 -7.92 -8.66
CA VAL A 68 -7.45 -8.53 -8.79
C VAL A 68 -6.79 -8.92 -7.47
N SER A 69 -7.19 -8.29 -6.35
CA SER A 69 -6.60 -8.55 -5.04
C SER A 69 -7.49 -9.31 -4.06
N GLY A 70 -8.79 -9.44 -4.36
CA GLY A 70 -9.78 -9.99 -3.44
C GLY A 70 -10.14 -9.05 -2.27
N ARG A 71 -9.48 -7.90 -2.11
CA ARG A 71 -9.72 -6.95 -1.01
C ARG A 71 -10.51 -5.73 -1.51
N ARG A 72 -11.73 -5.57 -1.00
CA ARG A 72 -12.61 -4.42 -1.31
C ARG A 72 -12.35 -3.19 -0.44
N THR A 73 -11.71 -3.36 0.72
CA THR A 73 -11.55 -2.32 1.74
C THR A 73 -10.23 -1.57 1.59
N VAL A 74 -10.21 -0.35 2.13
CA VAL A 74 -8.97 0.42 2.36
C VAL A 74 -8.61 0.38 3.85
N PRO A 75 -7.32 0.50 4.21
CA PRO A 75 -6.19 0.54 3.28
C PRO A 75 -5.90 -0.83 2.66
N ASN A 76 -5.21 -0.82 1.52
CA ASN A 76 -4.69 -2.01 0.87
C ASN A 76 -3.22 -1.78 0.49
N LEU A 77 -2.31 -2.46 1.19
CA LEU A 77 -0.87 -2.42 0.93
C LEU A 77 -0.51 -3.41 -0.18
N PHE A 78 0.13 -2.90 -1.21
CA PHE A 78 0.74 -3.70 -2.27
C PHE A 78 2.26 -3.67 -2.15
N VAL A 79 2.88 -4.85 -2.30
CA VAL A 79 4.33 -5.00 -2.45
C VAL A 79 4.59 -5.88 -3.66
N ASN A 80 5.37 -5.38 -4.63
CA ASN A 80 5.64 -6.03 -5.91
C ASN A 80 4.35 -6.51 -6.62
N GLY A 81 3.31 -5.69 -6.59
CA GLY A 81 2.02 -5.97 -7.24
C GLY A 81 1.13 -6.99 -6.54
N VAL A 82 1.52 -7.47 -5.36
CA VAL A 82 0.71 -8.39 -4.54
C VAL A 82 0.14 -7.66 -3.34
N SER A 83 -1.16 -7.82 -3.10
CA SER A 83 -1.82 -7.34 -1.88
C SER A 83 -1.33 -8.09 -0.66
N ARG A 84 -0.89 -7.35 0.36
CA ARG A 84 -0.32 -7.88 1.61
C ARG A 84 -1.21 -7.68 2.82
N GLY A 85 -2.25 -6.86 2.70
CA GLY A 85 -3.21 -6.65 3.79
C GLY A 85 -3.61 -5.19 3.97
N GLY A 86 -4.43 -4.97 4.99
CA GLY A 86 -4.81 -3.65 5.46
C GLY A 86 -4.11 -3.27 6.76
N SER A 87 -4.72 -2.37 7.52
CA SER A 87 -4.11 -1.82 8.73
C SER A 87 -3.94 -2.85 9.84
N ASP A 88 -4.93 -3.73 10.02
CA ASP A 88 -4.93 -4.69 11.14
C ASP A 88 -3.87 -5.77 10.92
N GLU A 89 -3.74 -6.30 9.71
CA GLU A 89 -2.72 -7.29 9.38
C GLU A 89 -1.30 -6.72 9.57
N MET A 90 -1.04 -5.50 9.09
CA MET A 90 0.27 -4.87 9.26
C MET A 90 0.55 -4.50 10.72
N SER A 91 -0.46 -4.06 11.46
CA SER A 91 -0.33 -3.77 12.90
C SER A 91 -0.01 -5.03 13.69
N ALA A 92 -0.63 -6.16 13.36
CA ALA A 92 -0.36 -7.45 14.00
C ALA A 92 1.07 -7.92 13.73
N LEU A 93 1.52 -7.86 12.46
CA LEU A 93 2.91 -8.20 12.11
C LEU A 93 3.92 -7.28 12.80
N HIS A 94 3.59 -5.99 12.96
CA HIS A 94 4.45 -5.05 13.67
C HIS A 94 4.55 -5.38 15.16
N ALA A 95 3.41 -5.64 15.81
CA ALA A 95 3.35 -6.03 17.23
C ALA A 95 4.13 -7.32 17.50
N ASP A 96 4.09 -8.26 16.56
CA ASP A 96 4.83 -9.52 16.61
C ASP A 96 6.33 -9.38 16.24
N ASN A 97 6.82 -8.16 15.96
CA ASN A 97 8.16 -7.89 15.44
C ASN A 97 8.52 -8.60 14.11
N LYS A 98 7.52 -9.02 13.32
CA LYS A 98 7.70 -9.72 12.04
C LYS A 98 7.65 -8.80 10.82
N LEU A 99 7.04 -7.62 10.95
CA LEU A 99 6.77 -6.77 9.77
C LEU A 99 8.05 -6.32 9.03
N LEU A 100 9.18 -6.15 9.71
CA LEU A 100 10.45 -5.82 9.04
C LEU A 100 10.88 -6.93 8.08
N ASP A 101 10.88 -8.17 8.58
CA ASP A 101 11.31 -9.35 7.83
C ASP A 101 10.35 -9.62 6.66
N GLU A 102 9.05 -9.48 6.89
CA GLU A 102 8.02 -9.64 5.87
C GLU A 102 8.14 -8.59 4.75
N LEU A 103 8.28 -7.30 5.10
CA LEU A 103 8.47 -6.25 4.09
C LEU A 103 9.74 -6.48 3.26
N SER A 104 10.82 -6.93 3.90
CA SER A 104 12.08 -7.27 3.22
C SER A 104 11.91 -8.49 2.30
N ALA A 105 11.24 -9.54 2.77
CA ALA A 105 10.97 -10.75 2.00
C ALA A 105 10.05 -10.49 0.81
N TRP A 106 8.96 -9.73 1.01
CA TRP A 106 8.01 -9.39 -0.07
C TRP A 106 8.63 -8.44 -1.09
N GLY A 107 9.44 -7.49 -0.62
CA GLY A 107 10.10 -6.48 -1.45
C GLY A 107 11.27 -7.03 -2.26
N GLY A 108 11.97 -8.04 -1.74
CA GLY A 108 13.15 -8.61 -2.38
C GLY A 108 14.21 -7.55 -2.66
N PRO A 109 15.00 -7.65 -3.75
CA PRO A 109 16.08 -6.71 -4.03
C PRO A 109 15.59 -5.31 -4.43
N LYS A 110 14.28 -5.11 -4.65
CA LYS A 110 13.71 -3.83 -5.09
C LYS A 110 13.38 -2.89 -3.94
N VAL A 111 13.31 -3.40 -2.72
CA VAL A 111 12.90 -2.64 -1.54
C VAL A 111 13.94 -2.84 -0.46
N LYS A 112 14.53 -1.74 0.01
CA LYS A 112 15.31 -1.70 1.23
C LYS A 112 14.41 -1.22 2.36
N VAL A 113 14.38 -1.96 3.47
CA VAL A 113 13.60 -1.58 4.66
C VAL A 113 14.47 -1.66 5.89
N GLU A 114 14.44 -0.60 6.70
CA GLU A 114 15.10 -0.53 8.01
C GLU A 114 14.08 -0.10 9.07
N LYS A 115 14.24 -0.58 10.31
CA LYS A 115 13.41 -0.12 11.43
C LYS A 115 13.97 1.20 11.94
N ILE A 116 13.10 2.21 12.08
CA ILE A 116 13.49 3.50 12.66
C ILE A 116 13.60 3.31 14.18
N ASN A 117 14.83 3.20 14.66
CA ASN A 117 15.10 3.30 16.09
C ASN A 117 15.13 4.79 16.45
N ARG A 118 14.06 5.29 17.06
CA ARG A 118 14.16 6.60 17.71
C ARG A 118 14.97 6.43 19.02
N PRO A 119 15.96 7.30 19.27
CA PRO A 119 16.67 7.33 20.54
C PRO A 119 15.75 7.63 21.72
#